data_AF-A0A2P9ALF3-F1
#
_entry.id   AF-A0A2P9ALF3-F1
#
_cell.length_a   1.000
_cell.length_b   1.000
_cell.length_c   1.000
_cell.angle_alpha   90.00
_cell.angle_beta   90.00
_cell.angle_gamma   90.00
#
_symmetry.space_group_name_H-M   'P 1'
#
loop_
_entity.id
_entity.type
_entity.pdbx_description
1 polymer ?
#
loop_
_entity_poly.entity_id
_entity_poly.type
_entity_poly.pdbx_seq_one_letter_code
_entity_poly.pdbx_strand_id
1 'polypeptide(L)'
;MEIPGVGPLLASAFVATVADAHAFKSGRCLSAWIGLVPKQNSSGGKEKLGSISKAGNRYLRQMLVVGAMAVIRYAERNGTRRPWLVQLMTRRTAKVAAVALANKTARVVWALMTSGERYREPVIA
;
A
#
# COMPACT_ATOMS: atom_id res chain seq x y z
N MET A 1 -2.38 -12.35 13.26
CA MET A 1 -2.64 -11.87 11.89
C MET A 1 -2.48 -10.36 11.95
N GLU A 2 -1.27 -9.83 11.75
CA GLU A 2 -0.97 -8.49 12.25
C GLU A 2 -1.46 -7.37 11.32
N ILE A 3 -1.04 -7.30 10.07
CA ILE A 3 -1.47 -6.22 9.15
C ILE A 3 -2.68 -6.68 8.30
N PRO A 4 -3.84 -6.00 8.35
CA PRO A 4 -4.98 -6.37 7.52
C PRO A 4 -4.66 -6.27 6.02
N GLY A 5 -4.92 -7.36 5.29
CA GLY A 5 -4.60 -7.51 3.87
C GLY A 5 -3.20 -8.07 3.59
N VAL A 6 -2.39 -8.35 4.61
CA VAL A 6 -1.10 -9.03 4.48
C VAL A 6 -1.22 -10.45 5.05
N GLY A 7 -1.31 -11.43 4.16
CA GLY A 7 -1.28 -12.84 4.51
C GLY A 7 0.14 -13.43 4.49
N PRO A 8 0.32 -14.71 4.89
CA PRO A 8 1.63 -15.37 4.93
C PRO A 8 2.38 -15.30 3.60
N LEU A 9 1.69 -15.53 2.48
CA LEU A 9 2.31 -15.48 1.15
C LEU A 9 2.89 -14.08 0.84
N LEU A 10 2.14 -13.01 1.15
CA LEU A 10 2.62 -11.64 0.93
C LEU A 10 3.76 -11.29 1.90
N ALA A 11 3.66 -11.72 3.15
CA ALA A 11 4.73 -11.53 4.13
C ALA A 11 6.03 -12.22 3.68
N SER A 12 5.96 -13.50 3.27
CA SER A 12 7.10 -14.23 2.73
C SER A 12 7.64 -13.59 1.45
N ALA A 13 6.78 -13.12 0.56
CA ALA A 13 7.20 -12.41 -0.65
C ALA A 13 7.97 -11.12 -0.31
N PHE A 14 7.56 -10.35 0.70
CA PHE A 14 8.30 -9.19 1.17
C PHE A 14 9.67 -9.55 1.71
N VAL A 15 9.76 -10.52 2.62
CA VAL A 15 11.05 -10.97 3.19
C VAL A 15 11.99 -11.50 2.10
N ALA A 16 11.47 -12.22 1.11
CA ALA A 16 12.26 -12.76 0.02
C ALA A 16 12.74 -11.71 -1.00
N THR A 17 12.02 -10.59 -1.15
CA THR A 17 12.32 -9.57 -2.18
C THR A 17 12.98 -8.32 -1.62
N VAL A 18 12.73 -7.99 -0.36
CA VAL A 18 13.28 -6.85 0.35
C VAL A 18 14.24 -7.39 1.41
N ALA A 19 15.47 -7.69 0.98
CA ALA A 19 16.51 -8.25 1.85
C ALA A 19 16.92 -7.28 2.98
N ASP A 20 17.00 -5.99 2.66
CA ASP A 20 17.26 -4.91 3.62
C ASP A 20 16.27 -3.77 3.40
N ALA A 21 15.45 -3.48 4.42
CA ALA A 21 14.50 -2.37 4.39
C ALA A 21 15.17 -1.00 4.57
N HIS A 22 16.35 -0.94 5.21
CA HIS A 22 17.12 0.29 5.40
C HIS A 22 17.75 0.81 4.11
N ALA A 23 17.85 -0.03 3.07
CA ALA A 23 18.22 0.39 1.72
C ALA A 23 17.27 1.46 1.14
N PHE A 24 16.04 1.55 1.64
CA PHE A 24 15.08 2.60 1.27
C PHE A 24 15.11 3.75 2.28
N LYS A 25 15.33 4.98 1.79
CA LYS A 25 15.30 6.20 2.62
C LYS A 25 13.96 6.43 3.34
N SER A 26 12.86 5.91 2.79
CA SER A 26 11.52 6.01 3.38
C SER A 26 10.57 4.98 2.81
N GLY A 27 9.45 4.73 3.49
CA GLY A 27 8.37 3.91 2.94
C GLY A 27 7.79 4.46 1.62
N ARG A 28 7.91 5.77 1.35
CA ARG A 28 7.56 6.34 0.05
C ARG A 28 8.48 5.84 -1.06
N CYS A 29 9.77 5.67 -0.77
CA CYS A 29 10.75 5.09 -1.70
C CYS A 29 10.44 3.61 -1.97
N LEU A 30 10.07 2.82 -0.96
CA LEU A 30 9.64 1.44 -1.18
C LEU A 30 8.38 1.39 -2.06
N SER A 31 7.35 2.19 -1.75
CA SER A 31 6.14 2.27 -2.59
C SER A 31 6.44 2.67 -4.03
N ALA A 32 7.41 3.57 -4.24
CA ALA A 32 7.85 3.99 -5.56
C ALA A 32 8.54 2.84 -6.30
N TRP A 33 9.43 2.11 -5.63
CA TRP A 33 10.13 0.94 -6.15
C TRP A 33 9.19 -0.23 -6.50
N ILE A 34 8.09 -0.41 -5.77
CA ILE A 34 7.03 -1.37 -6.12
C ILE A 34 6.17 -0.88 -7.31
N GLY A 35 6.18 0.42 -7.60
CA GLY A 35 5.39 1.03 -8.68
C GLY A 35 3.96 1.38 -8.28
N LEU A 36 3.72 1.67 -6.99
CA LEU A 36 2.42 2.09 -6.43
C LEU A 36 2.22 3.62 -6.37
N VAL A 37 3.22 4.39 -6.78
CA VAL A 37 3.17 5.86 -6.84
C VAL A 37 2.67 6.33 -8.20
N PRO A 38 2.03 7.51 -8.30
CA PRO A 38 1.64 8.09 -9.59
C PRO A 38 2.84 8.27 -10.52
N LYS A 39 2.64 8.06 -11.82
CA LYS A 39 3.58 8.43 -12.86
C LYS A 39 3.63 9.95 -12.96
N GLN A 40 4.83 10.52 -12.92
CA GLN A 40 5.05 11.95 -13.13
C GLN A 40 5.45 12.19 -14.59
N ASN A 41 4.65 12.97 -15.30
CA ASN A 41 4.97 13.46 -16.64
C ASN A 41 5.02 14.98 -16.56
N SER A 42 6.21 15.55 -16.47
CA SER A 42 6.39 17.00 -16.36
C SER A 42 7.15 17.53 -17.58
N SER A 43 6.61 18.55 -18.23
CA SER A 43 7.25 19.21 -19.37
C SER A 43 6.97 20.72 -19.32
N GLY A 44 7.94 21.53 -19.73
CA GLY A 44 7.80 23.00 -19.78
C GLY A 44 7.29 23.64 -18.49
N GLY A 45 7.73 23.16 -17.32
CA GLY A 45 7.29 23.66 -16.01
C GLY A 45 5.90 23.22 -15.54
N LYS A 46 5.18 22.40 -16.31
CA LYS A 46 3.87 21.87 -15.91
C LYS A 46 4.01 20.46 -15.36
N GLU A 47 3.70 20.29 -14.07
CA GLU A 47 3.65 18.97 -13.44
C GLU A 47 2.30 18.29 -13.70
N LYS A 48 2.32 17.03 -14.17
CA LYS A 48 1.12 16.20 -14.29
C LYS A 48 1.35 14.84 -13.65
N LEU A 49 0.47 14.48 -12.71
CA LEU A 49 0.41 13.15 -12.12
C LEU A 49 -0.65 12.30 -12.84
N GLY A 50 -0.25 11.11 -13.28
CA GLY A 50 -1.12 10.17 -14.00
C GLY A 50 -1.53 8.97 -13.16
N SER A 51 -1.79 7.85 -13.85
CA SER A 51 -1.98 6.54 -13.22
C SER A 51 -0.72 6.10 -12.48
N ILE A 52 -0.81 5.03 -11.67
CA ILE A 52 0.37 4.47 -11.01
C ILE A 52 1.46 4.10 -12.03
N SER A 53 2.71 4.30 -11.64
CA SER A 53 3.90 4.09 -12.47
C SER A 53 3.98 2.67 -13.04
N LYS A 54 3.68 1.65 -12.23
CA LYS A 54 3.85 0.22 -12.55
C LYS A 54 5.29 -0.20 -12.91
N ALA A 55 6.27 0.70 -12.90
CA ALA A 55 7.68 0.47 -13.25
C ALA A 55 8.50 -0.26 -12.17
N GLY A 56 7.82 -1.09 -11.36
CA GLY A 56 8.39 -1.77 -10.21
C GLY A 56 7.96 -3.22 -10.12
N ASN A 57 8.23 -3.86 -8.99
CA ASN A 57 7.92 -5.27 -8.77
C ASN A 57 6.43 -5.59 -9.00
N ARG A 58 6.12 -6.28 -10.11
CA ARG A 58 4.74 -6.63 -10.52
C ARG A 58 4.08 -7.58 -9.53
N TYR A 59 4.84 -8.53 -9.00
CA TYR A 59 4.34 -9.56 -8.10
C TYR A 59 3.89 -8.97 -6.76
N LEU A 60 4.77 -8.21 -6.08
CA LEU A 60 4.43 -7.52 -4.84
C LEU A 60 3.25 -6.55 -5.03
N ARG A 61 3.26 -5.80 -6.14
CA ARG A 61 2.17 -4.88 -6.46
C ARG A 61 0.83 -5.60 -6.61
N GLN A 62 0.80 -6.72 -7.33
CA GLN A 62 -0.41 -7.52 -7.49
C GLN A 62 -0.91 -8.04 -6.14
N MET A 63 -0.02 -8.62 -5.34
CA MET A 63 -0.40 -9.18 -4.04
C MET A 63 -0.91 -8.11 -3.07
N LEU A 64 -0.28 -6.93 -3.02
CA LEU A 64 -0.75 -5.81 -2.21
C LEU A 64 -2.14 -5.33 -2.66
N VAL A 65 -2.39 -5.25 -3.96
CA VAL A 65 -3.70 -4.83 -4.49
C VAL A 65 -4.77 -5.89 -4.20
N VAL A 66 -4.45 -7.19 -4.33
CA VAL A 66 -5.37 -8.28 -3.97
C VAL A 66 -5.68 -8.27 -2.47
N GLY A 67 -4.66 -8.10 -1.63
CA GLY A 67 -4.83 -7.96 -0.18
C GLY A 67 -5.67 -6.75 0.20
N ALA A 68 -5.45 -5.61 -0.45
CA ALA A 68 -6.27 -4.41 -0.27
C ALA A 68 -7.72 -4.60 -0.70
N MET A 69 -7.98 -5.31 -1.81
CA MET A 69 -9.33 -5.66 -2.24
C MET A 69 -10.05 -6.55 -1.21
N ALA A 70 -9.35 -7.50 -0.59
CA ALA A 70 -9.93 -8.31 0.48
C ALA A 70 -10.32 -7.46 1.70
N VAL A 71 -9.48 -6.50 2.09
CA VAL A 71 -9.80 -5.55 3.19
C VAL A 71 -11.01 -4.69 2.85
N ILE A 72 -11.10 -4.18 1.62
CA ILE A 72 -12.25 -3.38 1.16
C ILE A 72 -13.53 -4.21 1.18
N ARG A 73 -13.52 -5.42 0.63
CA ARG A 73 -14.70 -6.31 0.65
C ARG A 73 -15.14 -6.66 2.07
N TYR A 74 -14.20 -6.87 2.98
CA TYR A 74 -14.50 -7.09 4.39
C TYR A 74 -15.12 -5.83 5.01
N ALA A 75 -14.58 -4.65 4.70
CA ALA A 75 -15.07 -3.37 5.19
C ALA A 75 -16.48 -3.03 4.71
N GLU A 76 -16.81 -3.36 3.45
CA GLU A 76 -18.14 -3.17 2.89
C GLU A 76 -19.19 -4.05 3.57
N ARG A 77 -18.82 -5.26 4.02
CA ARG A 77 -19.73 -6.21 4.65
C ARG A 77 -19.88 -6.04 6.16
N ASN A 78 -18.78 -5.72 6.85
CA ASN A 78 -18.71 -5.75 8.31
C ASN A 78 -18.40 -4.37 8.93
N GLY A 79 -18.27 -3.34 8.09
CA GLY A 79 -17.74 -2.04 8.51
C GLY A 79 -16.21 -2.06 8.69
N THR A 80 -15.64 -0.88 8.92
CA THR A 80 -14.20 -0.75 9.16
C THR A 80 -13.90 0.34 10.18
N ARG A 81 -12.88 0.11 11.00
CA ARG A 81 -12.33 1.09 11.97
C ARG A 81 -11.41 2.12 11.30
N ARG A 82 -11.56 2.33 10.00
CA ARG A 82 -10.68 3.19 9.18
C ARG A 82 -11.52 4.28 8.51
N PRO A 83 -11.80 5.41 9.20
CA PRO A 83 -12.64 6.47 8.66
C PRO A 83 -12.17 6.99 7.29
N TRP A 84 -10.85 7.11 7.11
CA TRP A 84 -10.25 7.52 5.84
C TRP A 84 -10.58 6.56 4.68
N LEU A 85 -10.71 5.25 4.96
CA LEU A 85 -11.02 4.24 3.95
C LEU A 85 -12.50 4.35 3.56
N VAL A 86 -13.39 4.54 4.54
CA VAL A 86 -14.81 4.81 4.29
C VAL A 86 -14.97 6.04 3.41
N GLN A 87 -14.36 7.17 3.79
CA GLN A 87 -14.38 8.41 3.01
C GLN A 87 -13.77 8.29 1.61
N LEU A 88 -12.87 7.32 1.41
CA LEU A 88 -12.28 7.08 0.09
C LEU A 88 -13.23 6.25 -0.78
N MET A 89 -13.83 5.21 -0.22
CA MET A 89 -14.80 4.34 -0.90
C MET A 89 -16.07 5.10 -1.31
N THR A 90 -16.46 6.16 -0.59
CA THR A 90 -17.59 7.02 -1.00
C THR A 90 -17.31 7.90 -2.22
N ARG A 91 -16.04 8.23 -2.49
CA ARG A 91 -15.64 9.19 -3.54
C ARG A 91 -14.95 8.56 -4.74
N ARG A 92 -14.54 7.28 -4.62
CA ARG A 92 -13.70 6.58 -5.60
C ARG A 92 -14.15 5.13 -5.72
N THR A 93 -13.91 4.55 -6.90
CA THR A 93 -14.19 3.13 -7.14
C THR A 93 -13.35 2.23 -6.23
N ALA A 94 -13.85 1.03 -5.95
CA ALA A 94 -13.16 0.05 -5.12
C ALA A 94 -11.72 -0.25 -5.61
N LYS A 95 -11.50 -0.30 -6.92
CA LYS A 95 -10.16 -0.49 -7.50
C LYS A 95 -9.20 0.65 -7.18
N VAL A 96 -9.66 1.91 -7.25
CA VAL A 96 -8.85 3.08 -6.90
C VAL A 96 -8.57 3.11 -5.40
N ALA A 97 -9.58 2.82 -4.58
CA ALA A 97 -9.41 2.70 -3.13
C ALA A 97 -8.42 1.58 -2.77
N ALA A 98 -8.46 0.45 -3.47
CA ALA A 98 -7.53 -0.67 -3.25
C ALA A 98 -6.08 -0.29 -3.57
N VAL A 99 -5.84 0.46 -4.66
CA VAL A 99 -4.49 0.95 -4.99
C VAL A 99 -3.98 1.93 -3.92
N ALA A 100 -4.83 2.82 -3.42
CA ALA A 100 -4.47 3.74 -2.35
C ALA A 100 -4.15 2.99 -1.04
N LEU A 101 -4.98 2.01 -0.68
CA LEU A 101 -4.77 1.16 0.49
C LEU A 101 -3.49 0.32 0.34
N ALA A 102 -3.25 -0.27 -0.82
CA ALA A 102 -2.00 -0.99 -1.13
C ALA A 102 -0.77 -0.09 -0.95
N ASN A 103 -0.82 1.17 -1.41
CA ASN A 103 0.26 2.13 -1.21
C ASN A 103 0.47 2.47 0.27
N LYS A 104 -0.61 2.60 1.05
CA LYS A 104 -0.53 2.79 2.51
C LYS A 104 0.07 1.56 3.20
N THR A 105 -0.38 0.36 2.85
CA THR A 105 0.12 -0.91 3.40
C THR A 105 1.60 -1.11 3.10
N ALA A 106 2.07 -0.79 1.88
CA ALA A 106 3.49 -0.87 1.55
C ALA A 106 4.36 0.01 2.47
N ARG A 107 3.89 1.22 2.82
CA ARG A 107 4.61 2.11 3.74
C ARG A 107 4.59 1.59 5.17
N VAL A 108 3.50 0.97 5.59
CA VAL A 108 3.39 0.32 6.91
C VAL A 108 4.34 -0.86 6.98
N VAL A 109 4.36 -1.73 5.97
CA VAL A 109 5.29 -2.86 5.90
C VAL A 109 6.73 -2.39 6.00
N TRP A 110 7.10 -1.36 5.25
CA TRP A 110 8.44 -0.76 5.37
C TRP A 110 8.76 -0.32 6.80
N ALA A 111 7.85 0.43 7.43
CA ALA A 111 8.06 0.95 8.78
C ALA A 111 8.25 -0.18 9.81
N LEU A 112 7.50 -1.27 9.69
CA LEU A 112 7.63 -2.45 10.55
C LEU A 112 8.95 -3.20 10.30
N MET A 113 9.34 -3.35 9.03
CA MET A 113 10.63 -3.98 8.69
C MET A 113 11.83 -3.17 9.21
N THR A 114 11.76 -1.84 9.22
CA THR A 114 12.85 -0.97 9.72
C THR A 114 12.87 -0.80 11.24
N SER A 115 11.71 -0.88 11.90
CA SER A 115 11.61 -0.70 13.36
C SER A 115 11.73 -2.01 14.13
N GLY A 116 11.42 -3.15 13.49
CA GLY A 116 11.28 -4.44 14.17
C GLY A 116 10.03 -4.52 15.07
N GLU A 117 9.18 -3.49 15.08
CA GLU A 117 7.96 -3.47 15.89
C GLU A 117 6.85 -4.31 15.28
N ARG A 118 5.89 -4.70 16.13
CA ARG A 118 4.65 -5.35 15.72
C ARG A 118 3.63 -4.35 15.23
N TYR A 119 2.77 -4.77 14.29
CA TYR A 119 1.71 -3.91 13.81
C TYR A 119 0.74 -3.54 14.94
N ARG A 120 0.43 -2.24 15.03
CA ARG A 120 -0.62 -1.73 15.90
C ARG A 120 -1.72 -1.12 15.03
N GLU A 121 -2.95 -1.56 15.23
CA GLU A 121 -4.10 -0.94 14.55
C GLU A 121 -4.18 0.53 15.00
N PRO A 122 -4.28 1.50 14.07
CA PRO A 122 -4.36 2.90 14.44
C PRO A 122 -5.62 3.15 15.28
N VAL A 123 -5.42 3.77 16.46
CA VAL A 123 -6.51 4.22 17.32
C VAL A 123 -7.19 5.41 16.65
N ILE A 124 -8.52 5.35 16.55
CA ILE A 124 -9.33 6.47 16.06
C ILE A 124 -9.33 7.53 17.17
N ALA A 125 -8.82 8.72 16.88
CA ALA A 125 -9.00 9.91 17.71
C ALA A 125 -10.39 10.50 17.49
#